data_AF-A0A261W9T7-F1
#
_entry.id   AF-A0A261W9T7-F1
#
_cell.length_a   1.000
_cell.length_b   1.000
_cell.length_c   1.000
_cell.angle_alpha   90.00
_cell.angle_beta   90.00
_cell.angle_gamma   90.00
#
_symmetry.space_group_name_H-M   'P 1'
#
loop_
_entity.id
_entity.type
_entity.pdbx_description
1 polymer ?
#
loop_
_entity_poly.entity_id
_entity_poly.type
_entity_poly.pdbx_seq_one_letter_code
_entity_poly.pdbx_strand_id
1 'polypeptide(L)'
;MASGRQGAVRAGADGPVQWLPTLLRGRPKSRKDLVHQPRSSRPNELLLVVVDASASTRRHQALSQAKGLLSQVFDDAYRRRARLALLTASGSTPRWQHHGLKASSALNPWLDALGAGGGTPLSAALQQAMTWLEQRQKRHPAEQQRVLVMTDGRIKQLPTLPAFNCASLLIDIEKGPIRLGRARELAASLGADYRHIDELKLV
;
A
#
# COMPACT_ATOMS: atom_id res chain seq x y z
N MET A 1 -4.77 -36.38 -22.21
CA MET A 1 -4.23 -36.53 -20.84
C MET A 1 -3.27 -35.39 -20.57
N ALA A 2 -3.57 -34.59 -19.54
CA ALA A 2 -2.95 -33.28 -19.31
C ALA A 2 -1.50 -33.40 -18.80
N SER A 3 -0.55 -32.81 -19.54
CA SER A 3 0.83 -32.64 -19.11
C SER A 3 0.95 -31.41 -18.19
N GLY A 4 0.92 -31.66 -16.88
CA GLY A 4 1.16 -30.63 -15.87
C GLY A 4 2.65 -30.30 -15.79
N ARG A 5 3.00 -29.07 -16.17
CA ARG A 5 4.32 -28.44 -15.96
C ARG A 5 4.64 -28.39 -14.46
N GLN A 6 5.30 -29.41 -13.92
CA GLN A 6 5.96 -29.32 -12.61
C GLN A 6 7.32 -28.65 -12.79
N GLY A 7 7.38 -27.36 -12.47
CA GLY A 7 8.63 -26.62 -12.40
C GLY A 7 9.57 -27.26 -11.40
N ALA A 8 10.80 -27.55 -11.84
CA ALA A 8 11.83 -28.16 -11.01
C ALA A 8 12.02 -27.38 -9.69
N VAL A 9 11.82 -28.07 -8.57
CA VAL A 9 12.10 -27.55 -7.23
C VAL A 9 13.60 -27.39 -7.10
N ARG A 10 14.11 -26.17 -7.33
CA ARG A 10 15.52 -25.83 -7.06
C ARG A 10 15.77 -25.87 -5.55
N ALA A 11 16.82 -26.57 -5.13
CA ALA A 11 17.29 -26.56 -3.75
C ALA A 11 17.78 -25.15 -3.38
N GLY A 12 16.98 -24.41 -2.60
CA GLY A 12 17.41 -23.14 -2.01
C GLY A 12 18.00 -23.41 -0.64
N ALA A 13 19.23 -22.95 -0.38
CA ALA A 13 20.01 -23.34 0.81
C ALA A 13 19.40 -22.93 2.17
N ASP A 14 18.49 -21.93 2.21
CA ASP A 14 18.08 -21.27 3.47
C ASP A 14 16.56 -21.12 3.67
N GLY A 15 15.76 -22.04 3.13
CA GLY A 15 14.30 -22.10 3.34
C GLY A 15 13.87 -23.04 4.48
N PRO A 16 12.63 -22.94 5.01
CA PRO A 16 12.10 -23.98 5.90
C PRO A 16 12.06 -25.34 5.17
N VAL A 17 12.40 -26.41 5.90
CA VAL A 17 12.45 -27.77 5.36
C VAL A 17 11.04 -28.23 4.99
N GLN A 18 10.88 -28.71 3.76
CA GLN A 18 9.66 -29.35 3.27
C GLN A 18 9.73 -30.84 3.61
N TRP A 19 9.23 -31.21 4.79
CA TRP A 19 9.32 -32.59 5.30
C TRP A 19 8.68 -33.63 4.39
N LEU A 20 7.49 -33.36 3.84
CA LEU A 20 6.81 -34.32 2.98
C LEU A 20 7.60 -34.63 1.69
N PRO A 21 8.01 -33.65 0.85
CA PRO A 21 8.91 -33.89 -0.27
C PRO A 21 10.27 -34.49 0.10
N THR A 22 10.80 -34.14 1.28
CA THR A 22 12.07 -34.70 1.79
C THR A 22 11.92 -36.20 2.08
N LEU A 23 10.89 -36.60 2.81
CA LEU A 23 10.65 -37.99 3.20
C LEU A 23 10.21 -38.85 2.01
N LEU A 24 9.55 -38.28 1.00
CA LEU A 24 9.23 -38.96 -0.25
C LEU A 24 10.49 -39.32 -1.07
N ARG A 25 11.65 -38.68 -0.79
CA ARG A 25 12.96 -39.06 -1.34
C ARG A 25 13.70 -40.09 -0.49
N GLY A 26 13.07 -40.58 0.58
CA GLY A 26 13.65 -41.49 1.56
C GLY A 26 14.11 -40.79 2.84
N ARG A 27 14.71 -41.57 3.75
CA ARG A 27 15.24 -41.05 5.02
C ARG A 27 16.48 -40.20 4.76
N PRO A 28 16.48 -38.88 5.05
CA PRO A 28 17.64 -38.03 4.83
C PRO A 28 18.81 -38.49 5.72
N LYS A 29 20.01 -38.62 5.12
CA LYS A 29 21.25 -39.02 5.82
C LYS A 29 22.17 -37.82 6.04
N SER A 30 21.97 -36.74 5.30
CA SER A 30 22.75 -35.51 5.37
C SER A 30 21.87 -34.28 5.16
N ARG A 31 22.39 -33.09 5.54
CA ARG A 31 21.68 -31.81 5.32
C ARG A 31 21.40 -31.53 3.84
N LYS A 32 22.17 -32.11 2.92
CA LYS A 32 21.99 -31.95 1.46
C LYS A 32 20.77 -32.70 0.93
N ASP A 33 20.26 -33.67 1.68
CA ASP A 33 19.08 -34.46 1.30
C ASP A 33 17.77 -33.73 1.62
N LEU A 34 17.85 -32.65 2.41
CA LEU A 34 16.71 -31.85 2.79
C LEU A 34 16.19 -31.06 1.58
N VAL A 35 14.93 -31.26 1.25
CA VAL A 35 14.23 -30.41 0.29
C VAL A 35 13.80 -29.16 1.04
N HIS A 36 14.47 -28.06 0.79
CA HIS A 36 14.06 -26.77 1.31
C HIS A 36 12.99 -26.19 0.39
N GLN A 37 11.99 -25.52 0.97
CA GLN A 37 11.14 -24.67 0.17
C GLN A 37 12.05 -23.61 -0.47
N PRO A 38 12.09 -23.48 -1.81
CA PRO A 38 12.71 -22.30 -2.40
C PRO A 38 12.06 -21.11 -1.71
N ARG A 39 12.82 -20.14 -1.23
CA ARG A 39 12.28 -18.80 -0.95
C ARG A 39 11.82 -18.27 -2.31
N SER A 40 10.65 -18.75 -2.76
CA SER A 40 9.81 -18.06 -3.70
C SER A 40 9.72 -16.66 -3.13
N SER A 41 10.12 -15.67 -3.92
CA SER A 41 9.98 -14.26 -3.61
C SER A 41 8.49 -14.00 -3.38
N ARG A 42 8.03 -14.29 -2.16
CA ARG A 42 6.72 -13.86 -1.67
C ARG A 42 6.71 -12.34 -1.84
N PRO A 43 5.55 -11.72 -2.05
CA PRO A 43 5.44 -10.27 -2.00
C PRO A 43 6.08 -9.79 -0.70
N ASN A 44 7.30 -9.28 -0.80
CA ASN A 44 8.00 -8.69 0.32
C ASN A 44 7.53 -7.25 0.49
N GLU A 45 6.49 -6.83 -0.20
CA GLU A 45 6.08 -5.44 -0.26
C GLU A 45 4.57 -5.33 -0.08
N LEU A 46 4.19 -4.45 0.82
CA LEU A 46 2.85 -3.97 1.06
C LEU A 46 2.83 -2.48 0.79
N LEU A 47 1.96 -2.05 -0.12
CA LEU A 47 1.65 -0.65 -0.30
C LEU A 47 0.27 -0.37 0.32
N LEU A 48 0.25 0.43 1.37
CA LEU A 48 -0.95 1.02 1.96
C LEU A 48 -1.18 2.38 1.32
N VAL A 49 -2.35 2.59 0.71
CA VAL A 49 -2.74 3.90 0.20
C VAL A 49 -3.89 4.46 1.04
N VAL A 50 -3.67 5.65 1.59
CA VAL A 50 -4.66 6.43 2.34
C VAL A 50 -5.08 7.62 1.49
N VAL A 51 -6.36 7.71 1.13
CA VAL A 51 -6.87 8.80 0.26
C VAL A 51 -7.94 9.60 1.00
N ASP A 52 -7.75 10.92 1.03
CA ASP A 52 -8.76 11.90 1.41
C ASP A 52 -9.69 12.17 0.22
N ALA A 53 -10.92 11.68 0.31
CA ALA A 53 -11.89 11.70 -0.80
C ALA A 53 -12.96 12.78 -0.61
N SER A 54 -12.57 13.98 -0.17
CA SER A 54 -13.50 15.07 0.08
C SER A 54 -14.02 15.75 -1.20
N ALA A 55 -15.34 15.75 -1.37
CA ALA A 55 -16.03 16.37 -2.49
C ALA A 55 -15.98 17.91 -2.41
N SER A 56 -15.23 18.57 -3.29
CA SER A 56 -15.50 19.98 -3.61
C SER A 56 -15.27 20.25 -5.10
N THR A 57 -16.00 21.22 -5.65
CA THR A 57 -16.03 21.54 -7.09
C THR A 57 -14.66 21.89 -7.66
N ARG A 58 -13.84 22.67 -6.95
CA ARG A 58 -12.46 23.00 -7.36
C ARG A 58 -11.51 21.79 -7.39
N ARG A 59 -11.88 20.68 -6.72
CA ARG A 59 -11.08 19.45 -6.65
C ARG A 59 -11.30 18.51 -7.83
N HIS A 60 -12.27 18.71 -8.71
CA HIS A 60 -12.56 17.74 -9.79
C HIS A 60 -11.35 17.52 -10.72
N GLN A 61 -10.63 18.59 -11.07
CA GLN A 61 -9.42 18.47 -11.91
C GLN A 61 -8.24 17.86 -11.16
N ALA A 62 -8.01 18.25 -9.90
CA ALA A 62 -6.99 17.66 -9.05
C ALA A 62 -7.24 16.16 -8.80
N LEU A 63 -8.51 15.80 -8.62
CA LEU A 63 -8.97 14.44 -8.41
C LEU A 63 -8.80 13.58 -9.66
N SER A 64 -9.03 14.12 -10.85
CA SER A 64 -8.76 13.40 -12.11
C SER A 64 -7.27 13.03 -12.24
N GLN A 65 -6.37 13.97 -11.93
CA GLN A 65 -4.93 13.68 -11.91
C GLN A 65 -4.55 12.69 -10.81
N ALA A 66 -5.13 12.83 -9.62
CA ALA A 66 -4.95 11.90 -8.52
C ALA A 66 -5.36 10.48 -8.91
N LYS A 67 -6.50 10.30 -9.58
CA LYS A 67 -6.95 9.00 -10.12
C LYS A 67 -5.96 8.44 -11.13
N GLY A 68 -5.47 9.27 -12.06
CA GLY A 68 -4.45 8.86 -13.04
C GLY A 68 -3.15 8.39 -12.38
N LEU A 69 -2.66 9.14 -11.39
CA LEU A 69 -1.49 8.78 -10.61
C LEU A 69 -1.70 7.50 -9.80
N LEU A 70 -2.84 7.36 -9.12
CA LEU A 70 -3.19 6.15 -8.37
C LEU A 70 -3.26 4.93 -9.28
N SER A 71 -3.81 5.07 -10.50
CA SER A 71 -3.80 4.01 -11.51
C SER A 71 -2.38 3.56 -11.83
N GLN A 72 -1.47 4.50 -12.11
CA GLN A 72 -0.05 4.17 -12.39
C GLN A 72 0.63 3.49 -11.20
N VAL A 73 0.40 4.00 -9.98
CA VAL A 73 0.92 3.42 -8.73
C VAL A 73 0.41 1.99 -8.52
N PHE A 74 -0.86 1.73 -8.80
CA PHE A 74 -1.44 0.40 -8.67
C PHE A 74 -0.93 -0.56 -9.74
N ASP A 75 -0.73 -0.09 -10.96
CA ASP A 75 -0.11 -0.88 -12.04
C ASP A 75 1.34 -1.24 -11.71
N ASP A 76 2.10 -0.32 -11.12
CA ASP A 76 3.45 -0.59 -10.63
C ASP A 76 3.45 -1.60 -9.48
N ALA A 77 2.55 -1.43 -8.50
CA ALA A 77 2.38 -2.39 -7.42
C ALA A 77 1.98 -3.77 -7.96
N TYR A 78 1.16 -3.83 -9.01
CA TYR A 78 0.81 -5.07 -9.69
C TYR A 78 2.00 -5.74 -10.33
N ARG A 79 2.79 -5.00 -11.12
CA ARG A 79 4.01 -5.49 -11.78
C ARG A 79 5.01 -6.04 -10.77
N ARG A 80 5.17 -5.34 -9.63
CA ARG A 80 6.04 -5.75 -8.51
C ARG A 80 5.47 -6.88 -7.67
N ARG A 81 4.23 -7.33 -7.95
CA ARG A 81 3.46 -8.29 -7.16
C ARG A 81 3.31 -7.87 -5.70
N ALA A 82 3.32 -6.57 -5.42
CA ALA A 82 3.10 -6.03 -4.08
C ALA A 82 1.65 -6.26 -3.65
N ARG A 83 1.44 -6.38 -2.34
CA ARG A 83 0.10 -6.43 -1.75
C ARG A 83 -0.41 -5.00 -1.63
N LEU A 84 -1.69 -4.79 -1.93
CA LEU A 84 -2.33 -3.49 -1.76
C LEU A 84 -3.29 -3.49 -0.57
N ALA A 85 -3.29 -2.40 0.17
CA ALA A 85 -4.32 -2.07 1.14
C ALA A 85 -4.79 -0.64 0.88
N LEU A 86 -6.11 -0.41 0.92
CA LEU A 86 -6.70 0.88 0.58
C LEU A 86 -7.60 1.36 1.72
N LEU A 87 -7.33 2.58 2.19
CA LEU A 87 -8.09 3.25 3.22
C LEU A 87 -8.57 4.60 2.68
N THR A 88 -9.88 4.82 2.69
CA THR A 88 -10.47 6.08 2.24
C THR A 88 -10.99 6.85 3.43
N ALA A 89 -10.54 8.09 3.59
CA ALA A 89 -11.11 9.07 4.51
C ALA A 89 -12.22 9.83 3.78
N SER A 90 -13.47 9.42 3.98
CA SER A 90 -14.65 10.07 3.38
C SER A 90 -15.84 9.95 4.32
N GLY A 91 -16.68 10.99 4.39
CA GLY A 91 -17.85 10.98 5.27
C GLY A 91 -17.49 11.25 6.73
N SER A 92 -18.08 10.47 7.64
CA SER A 92 -17.85 10.56 9.08
C SER A 92 -16.81 9.58 9.63
N THR A 93 -16.54 8.47 8.92
CA THR A 93 -15.62 7.42 9.38
C THR A 93 -14.69 6.94 8.27
N PRO A 94 -13.43 6.55 8.59
CA PRO A 94 -12.54 5.91 7.63
C PRO A 94 -13.09 4.56 7.17
N ARG A 95 -12.95 4.26 5.87
CA ARG A 95 -13.41 3.00 5.28
C ARG A 95 -12.28 2.24 4.62
N TRP A 96 -12.03 1.02 5.09
CA TRP A 96 -11.17 0.06 4.40
C TRP A 96 -11.89 -0.48 3.19
N GLN A 97 -11.26 -0.35 2.02
CA GLN A 97 -11.86 -0.79 0.75
C GLN A 97 -11.26 -2.12 0.29
N HIS A 98 -9.95 -2.32 0.53
CA HIS A 98 -9.27 -3.55 0.14
C HIS A 98 -8.22 -3.97 1.17
N HIS A 99 -8.16 -5.28 1.46
CA HIS A 99 -7.18 -5.88 2.36
C HIS A 99 -6.26 -6.90 1.66
N GLY A 100 -5.04 -6.50 1.30
CA GLY A 100 -3.98 -7.44 0.95
C GLY A 100 -4.22 -8.33 -0.26
N LEU A 101 -5.07 -7.89 -1.20
CA LEU A 101 -5.24 -8.52 -2.51
C LEU A 101 -4.05 -8.19 -3.41
N LYS A 102 -3.80 -9.03 -4.41
CA LYS A 102 -2.94 -8.66 -5.53
C LYS A 102 -3.61 -7.50 -6.25
N ALA A 103 -2.83 -6.47 -6.58
CA ALA A 103 -3.31 -5.39 -7.42
C ALA A 103 -4.01 -5.95 -8.67
N SER A 104 -5.10 -5.34 -9.10
CA SER A 104 -5.85 -5.78 -10.29
C SER A 104 -6.75 -4.64 -10.77
N SER A 105 -7.27 -4.77 -11.98
CA SER A 105 -8.28 -3.87 -12.56
C SER A 105 -9.58 -3.76 -11.73
N ALA A 106 -9.76 -4.61 -10.70
CA ALA A 106 -10.86 -4.51 -9.74
C ALA A 106 -10.85 -3.21 -8.92
N LEU A 107 -9.81 -2.39 -9.01
CA LEU A 107 -9.71 -1.09 -8.34
C LEU A 107 -10.32 0.07 -9.14
N ASN A 108 -10.70 -0.14 -10.41
CA ASN A 108 -11.29 0.91 -11.24
C ASN A 108 -12.62 1.44 -10.67
N PRO A 109 -13.58 0.59 -10.23
CA PRO A 109 -14.81 1.08 -9.61
C PRO A 109 -14.55 1.89 -8.33
N TRP A 110 -13.50 1.54 -7.59
CA TRP A 110 -13.07 2.30 -6.41
C TRP A 110 -12.52 3.67 -6.78
N LEU A 111 -11.64 3.73 -7.80
CA LEU A 111 -11.13 4.99 -8.33
C LEU A 111 -12.27 5.89 -8.81
N ASP A 112 -13.28 5.33 -9.47
CA ASP A 112 -14.44 6.08 -9.96
C ASP A 112 -15.27 6.65 -8.81
N ALA A 113 -15.45 5.90 -7.73
CA ALA A 113 -16.17 6.33 -6.53
C ALA A 113 -15.42 7.36 -5.66
N LEU A 114 -14.12 7.59 -5.89
CA LEU A 114 -13.38 8.66 -5.21
C LEU A 114 -14.01 10.03 -5.52
N GLY A 115 -14.28 10.82 -4.47
CA GLY A 115 -14.85 12.17 -4.57
C GLY A 115 -16.35 12.27 -4.29
N ALA A 116 -17.04 11.17 -3.94
CA ALA A 116 -18.48 11.13 -3.73
C ALA A 116 -18.97 11.48 -2.30
N GLY A 117 -18.13 12.04 -1.42
CA GLY A 117 -18.49 12.24 0.00
C GLY A 117 -18.12 13.61 0.60
N GLY A 118 -18.92 14.07 1.55
CA GLY A 118 -18.66 15.27 2.35
C GLY A 118 -18.03 14.94 3.71
N GLY A 119 -17.07 15.74 4.17
CA GLY A 119 -16.33 15.53 5.42
C GLY A 119 -15.06 14.67 5.26
N THR A 120 -14.07 14.91 6.12
CA THR A 120 -12.75 14.25 6.08
C THR A 120 -12.29 13.86 7.47
N PRO A 121 -12.40 12.58 7.86
CA PRO A 121 -11.82 12.06 9.10
C PRO A 121 -10.37 11.59 8.86
N LEU A 122 -9.52 12.41 8.23
CA LEU A 122 -8.15 12.01 7.85
C LEU A 122 -7.33 11.58 9.08
N SER A 123 -7.47 12.30 10.19
CA SER A 123 -6.80 11.96 11.45
C SER A 123 -7.15 10.55 11.94
N ALA A 124 -8.45 10.20 11.90
CA ALA A 124 -8.91 8.87 12.28
C ALA A 124 -8.43 7.79 11.29
N ALA A 125 -8.36 8.11 9.99
CA ALA A 125 -7.84 7.21 8.98
C ALA A 125 -6.35 6.93 9.19
N LEU A 126 -5.55 7.95 9.45
CA LEU A 126 -4.12 7.81 9.73
C LEU A 126 -3.88 6.99 11.00
N GLN A 127 -4.64 7.25 12.07
CA GLN A 127 -4.55 6.46 13.30
C GLN A 127 -4.88 4.98 13.06
N GLN A 128 -5.96 4.71 12.32
CA GLN A 128 -6.35 3.34 11.97
C GLN A 128 -5.32 2.64 11.07
N ALA A 129 -4.73 3.37 10.12
CA ALA A 129 -3.64 2.90 9.28
C ALA A 129 -2.42 2.49 10.11
N MET A 130 -1.98 3.32 11.05
CA MET A 130 -0.85 3.03 11.93
C MET A 130 -1.07 1.78 12.77
N THR A 131 -2.22 1.68 13.44
CA THR A 131 -2.56 0.49 14.24
C THR A 131 -2.57 -0.78 13.38
N TRP A 132 -3.07 -0.69 12.15
CA TRP A 132 -3.10 -1.82 11.23
C TRP A 132 -1.69 -2.23 10.75
N LEU A 133 -0.84 -1.25 10.42
CA LEU A 133 0.55 -1.48 10.01
C LEU A 133 1.36 -2.15 11.12
N GLU A 134 1.21 -1.72 12.37
CA GLU A 134 1.88 -2.32 13.53
C GLU A 134 1.49 -3.78 13.73
N GLN A 135 0.18 -4.07 13.70
CA GLN A 135 -0.32 -5.44 13.80
C GLN A 135 0.19 -6.31 12.66
N ARG A 136 0.29 -5.73 11.45
CA ARG A 136 0.78 -6.43 10.27
C ARG A 136 2.28 -6.69 10.32
N GLN A 137 3.06 -5.74 10.82
CA GLN A 137 4.50 -5.89 11.01
C GLN A 137 4.80 -7.03 11.99
N LYS A 138 4.01 -7.15 13.07
CA LYS A 138 4.12 -8.28 14.02
C LYS A 138 3.81 -9.64 13.36
N ARG A 139 2.83 -9.68 12.44
CA ARG A 139 2.43 -10.92 11.74
C ARG A 139 3.38 -11.28 10.59
N HIS A 140 3.96 -10.29 9.93
CA HIS A 140 4.78 -10.44 8.74
C HIS A 140 6.07 -9.59 8.86
N PRO A 141 7.00 -9.96 9.75
CA PRO A 141 8.17 -9.12 10.06
C PRO A 141 9.13 -8.90 8.87
N ALA A 142 9.08 -9.77 7.86
CA ALA A 142 9.88 -9.65 6.64
C ALA A 142 9.18 -8.86 5.52
N GLU A 143 7.92 -8.44 5.69
CA GLU A 143 7.16 -7.64 4.71
C GLU A 143 7.58 -6.18 4.81
N GLN A 144 8.15 -5.62 3.74
CA GLN A 144 8.45 -4.20 3.61
C GLN A 144 7.15 -3.44 3.42
N GLN A 145 6.85 -2.55 4.36
CA GLN A 145 5.66 -1.72 4.30
C GLN A 145 6.01 -0.38 3.66
N ARG A 146 5.11 0.12 2.81
CA ARG A 146 5.15 1.48 2.28
C ARG A 146 3.80 2.12 2.45
N VAL A 147 3.79 3.41 2.74
CA VAL A 147 2.57 4.19 2.88
C VAL A 147 2.56 5.31 1.86
N LEU A 148 1.45 5.43 1.14
CA LEU A 148 1.15 6.56 0.29
C LEU A 148 -0.08 7.26 0.86
N VAL A 149 0.08 8.51 1.30
CA VAL A 149 -1.02 9.37 1.75
C VAL A 149 -1.32 10.38 0.66
N MET A 150 -2.59 10.56 0.32
CA MET A 150 -3.02 11.55 -0.67
C MET A 150 -4.09 12.44 -0.05
N THR A 151 -3.83 13.74 0.02
CA THR A 151 -4.73 14.73 0.65
C THR A 151 -4.62 16.09 -0.01
N ASP A 152 -5.69 16.87 0.03
CA ASP A 152 -5.72 18.25 -0.46
C ASP A 152 -5.24 19.28 0.59
N GLY A 153 -4.65 18.80 1.69
CA GLY A 153 -4.10 19.64 2.75
C GLY A 153 -5.13 20.35 3.61
N ARG A 154 -6.44 20.15 3.38
CA ARG A 154 -7.51 20.86 4.10
C ARG A 154 -7.87 20.19 5.43
N ILE A 155 -6.84 19.96 6.22
CA ILE A 155 -6.96 19.43 7.57
C ILE A 155 -7.30 20.60 8.50
N LYS A 156 -8.40 20.49 9.25
CA LYS A 156 -8.81 21.55 10.20
C LYS A 156 -7.79 21.72 11.33
N GLN A 157 -7.28 20.61 11.86
CA GLN A 157 -6.33 20.56 12.95
C GLN A 157 -5.33 19.43 12.69
N LEU A 158 -4.03 19.74 12.79
CA LEU A 158 -2.98 18.75 12.60
C LEU A 158 -3.09 17.68 13.69
N PRO A 159 -3.17 16.39 13.33
CA PRO A 159 -3.30 15.33 14.31
C PRO A 159 -1.96 15.08 15.00
N THR A 160 -1.97 14.94 16.32
CA THR A 160 -0.81 14.48 17.09
C THR A 160 -0.70 12.97 16.96
N LEU A 161 0.02 12.52 15.93
CA LEU A 161 0.26 11.12 15.63
C LEU A 161 1.77 10.82 15.61
N PRO A 162 2.19 9.59 15.95
CA PRO A 162 3.59 9.20 15.76
C PRO A 162 3.95 9.17 14.28
N ALA A 163 5.26 9.22 13.98
CA ALA A 163 5.75 9.01 12.63
C ALA A 163 5.48 7.57 12.14
N PHE A 164 5.37 7.39 10.83
CA PHE A 164 5.31 6.04 10.26
C PHE A 164 6.65 5.31 10.47
N ASN A 165 6.58 4.05 10.90
CA ASN A 165 7.76 3.19 11.06
C ASN A 165 8.26 2.59 9.74
N CYS A 166 7.91 3.18 8.60
CA CYS A 166 8.19 2.63 7.28
C CYS A 166 8.26 3.75 6.23
N ALA A 167 8.73 3.41 5.02
CA ALA A 167 8.83 4.39 3.94
C ALA A 167 7.46 4.97 3.61
N SER A 168 7.31 6.28 3.76
CA SER A 168 6.03 6.95 3.58
C SER A 168 6.17 8.19 2.70
N LEU A 169 5.18 8.41 1.84
CA LEU A 169 5.09 9.52 0.92
C LEU A 169 3.71 10.16 1.06
N LEU A 170 3.67 11.48 1.24
CA LEU A 170 2.47 12.30 1.19
C LEU A 170 2.44 13.06 -0.14
N ILE A 171 1.35 12.89 -0.87
CA ILE A 171 1.05 13.59 -2.10
C ILE A 171 -0.02 14.63 -1.84
N ASP A 172 0.37 15.87 -2.04
CA ASP A 172 -0.50 17.04 -1.93
C ASP A 172 -1.21 17.29 -3.26
N ILE A 173 -2.54 17.22 -3.23
CA ILE A 173 -3.40 17.47 -4.38
C ILE A 173 -4.02 18.88 -4.34
N GLU A 174 -3.55 19.77 -3.45
CA GLU A 174 -4.04 21.13 -3.31
C GLU A 174 -3.77 21.97 -4.57
N LYS A 175 -4.83 22.23 -5.35
CA LYS A 175 -4.77 23.18 -6.48
C LYS A 175 -5.53 24.45 -6.13
N GLY A 176 -4.84 25.37 -5.45
CA GLY A 176 -5.36 26.68 -5.09
C GLY A 176 -4.30 27.78 -5.23
N PRO A 177 -4.71 29.05 -5.45
CA PRO A 177 -3.78 30.17 -5.54
C PRO A 177 -3.05 30.46 -4.21
N ILE A 178 -3.60 29.96 -3.09
CA ILE A 178 -3.01 30.05 -1.76
C ILE A 178 -2.76 28.62 -1.29
N ARG A 179 -1.51 28.26 -1.06
CA ARG A 179 -1.10 26.97 -0.47
C ARG A 179 -1.14 27.11 1.04
N LEU A 180 -1.92 26.28 1.72
CA LEU A 180 -2.08 26.38 3.18
C LEU A 180 -0.91 25.74 3.95
N GLY A 181 -0.01 25.02 3.27
CA GLY A 181 1.20 24.45 3.86
C GLY A 181 0.97 23.25 4.80
N ARG A 182 -0.27 23.00 5.21
CA ARG A 182 -0.66 21.95 6.17
C ARG A 182 -0.34 20.53 5.71
N ALA A 183 -0.41 20.24 4.41
CA ALA A 183 0.00 18.94 3.88
C ALA A 183 1.49 18.68 4.12
N ARG A 184 2.32 19.72 4.03
CA ARG A 184 3.76 19.65 4.29
C ARG A 184 4.05 19.47 5.78
N GLU A 185 3.34 20.21 6.63
CA GLU A 185 3.42 20.04 8.09
C GLU A 185 3.01 18.64 8.52
N LEU A 186 1.94 18.09 7.91
CA LEU A 186 1.50 16.72 8.15
C LEU A 186 2.56 15.71 7.71
N ALA A 187 3.15 15.89 6.53
CA ALA A 187 4.22 15.02 6.05
C ALA A 187 5.39 15.01 7.04
N ALA A 188 5.81 16.19 7.52
CA ALA A 188 6.86 16.34 8.52
C ALA A 188 6.51 15.64 9.85
N SER A 189 5.28 15.83 10.36
CA SER A 189 4.85 15.18 11.61
C SER A 189 4.78 13.65 11.48
N LEU A 190 4.45 13.15 10.30
CA LEU A 190 4.36 11.72 10.01
C LEU A 190 5.71 11.09 9.62
N GLY A 191 6.79 11.87 9.50
CA GLY A 191 8.06 11.39 8.97
C GLY A 191 7.99 10.93 7.51
N ALA A 192 7.07 11.50 6.73
CA ALA A 192 6.83 11.17 5.33
C ALA A 192 7.51 12.15 4.39
N ASP A 193 7.98 11.66 3.25
CA ASP A 193 8.39 12.52 2.14
C ASP A 193 7.19 13.32 1.64
N TYR A 194 7.42 14.56 1.20
CA TYR A 194 6.37 15.42 0.64
C TYR A 194 6.58 15.63 -0.86
N ARG A 195 5.52 15.45 -1.66
CA ARG A 195 5.48 15.82 -3.08
C ARG A 195 4.16 16.50 -3.42
N HIS A 196 4.23 17.55 -4.20
CA HIS A 196 3.03 18.15 -4.78
C HIS A 196 2.66 17.43 -6.08
N ILE A 197 1.36 17.26 -6.36
CA ILE A 197 0.90 16.53 -7.55
C ILE A 197 1.41 17.14 -8.86
N ASP A 198 1.60 18.46 -8.93
CA ASP A 198 2.17 19.13 -10.11
C ASP A 198 3.66 18.84 -10.34
N GLU A 199 4.40 18.45 -9.30
CA GLU A 199 5.81 18.06 -9.42
C GLU A 199 5.95 16.64 -9.95
N LEU A 200 4.89 15.85 -9.83
CA LEU A 200 4.81 14.48 -10.33
C LEU A 200 4.39 14.54 -11.80
N LYS A 201 5.38 14.69 -12.68
CA LYS A 201 5.16 14.56 -14.12
C LYS A 201 4.64 13.15 -14.39
N LEU A 202 3.35 13.04 -14.71
CA LEU A 202 2.75 11.87 -15.33
C LEU A 202 3.45 11.69 -16.68
N VAL A 203 4.28 10.65 -16.81
CA VAL A 203 4.85 10.20 -18.09
C VAL A 203 3.79 9.39 -18.82
#